data_AF-A0A9W6SIN3-F1
#
_entry.id   AF-A0A9W6SIN3-F1
#
_cell.length_a   1.000
_cell.length_b   1.000
_cell.length_c   1.000
_cell.angle_alpha   90.00
_cell.angle_beta   90.00
_cell.angle_gamma   90.00
#
_symmetry.space_group_name_H-M   'P 1'
#
loop_
_entity.id
_entity.type
_entity.pdbx_description
1 polymer ?
#
loop_
_entity_poly.entity_id
_entity_poly.type
_entity_poly.pdbx_seq_one_letter_code
_entity_poly.pdbx_strand_id
1 'polypeptide(L)'
;MGSPVSQSWIMTVSGGYFRDMGRKKSGKKVVQDFKRALGRIVAFTEEVTVSGLGKQSITWAYEAALIRTYVEFERLMLDCIVTAINNDTDGTIGLRTNVSFPKHLTDEVCEYLVIKEGYFDFKGRDGLIRKIREYLPDRHWLIEVIRKQSYVGPINTLVALRNFAAHDSPRSKRAAAAAVGASRLSSAGAWIKCNQRFPLMIKELTRFADELEGRWPY
;
A
#
# COMPACT_ATOMS: atom_id res chain seq x y z
N MET A 1 6.52 -61.23 -14.86
CA MET A 1 5.35 -60.43 -15.31
C MET A 1 4.88 -59.64 -14.10
N GLY A 2 5.08 -58.32 -14.13
CA GLY A 2 5.02 -57.44 -12.97
C GLY A 2 3.63 -56.86 -12.72
N SER A 3 3.32 -56.67 -11.43
CA SER A 3 2.23 -55.83 -10.93
C SER A 3 2.39 -54.36 -11.31
N PRO A 4 1.28 -53.61 -11.29
CA PRO A 4 1.34 -52.25 -10.77
C PRO A 4 0.39 -52.08 -9.58
N VAL A 5 1.00 -51.80 -8.43
CA VAL A 5 0.38 -51.11 -7.30
C VAL A 5 0.29 -49.63 -7.67
N SER A 6 -0.87 -49.01 -7.52
CA SER A 6 -0.98 -47.55 -7.43
C SER A 6 -2.27 -47.18 -6.66
N GLN A 7 -2.15 -47.19 -5.33
CA GLN A 7 -3.03 -46.40 -4.47
C GLN A 7 -2.52 -44.96 -4.52
N SER A 8 -3.23 -44.11 -5.26
CA SER A 8 -3.06 -42.67 -5.22
C SER A 8 -3.76 -42.12 -3.98
N TRP A 9 -2.97 -41.76 -2.97
CA TRP A 9 -3.42 -41.02 -1.81
C TRP A 9 -3.77 -39.58 -2.22
N ILE A 10 -5.06 -39.24 -2.24
CA ILE A 10 -5.48 -37.85 -2.27
C ILE A 10 -5.23 -37.29 -0.86
N MET A 11 -4.05 -36.69 -0.67
CA MET A 11 -3.81 -35.82 0.48
C MET A 11 -4.59 -34.53 0.29
N THR A 12 -5.67 -34.39 1.06
CA THR A 12 -6.33 -33.12 1.29
C THR A 12 -5.39 -32.22 2.09
N VAL A 13 -4.64 -31.35 1.42
CA VAL A 13 -3.91 -30.25 2.08
C VAL A 13 -4.85 -29.06 2.13
N SER A 14 -5.51 -28.90 3.27
CA SER A 14 -6.22 -27.69 3.65
C SER A 14 -5.21 -26.61 4.06
N GLY A 15 -5.13 -25.54 3.26
CA GLY A 15 -4.51 -24.27 3.65
C GLY A 15 -3.46 -23.75 2.67
N GLY A 16 -3.79 -22.66 1.97
CA GLY A 16 -2.81 -21.79 1.31
C GLY A 16 -2.96 -21.66 -0.21
N TYR A 17 -3.43 -20.48 -0.64
CA TYR A 17 -3.17 -19.83 -1.93
C TYR A 17 -3.17 -20.71 -3.20
N PHE A 18 -4.35 -21.09 -3.66
CA PHE A 18 -4.63 -21.14 -5.09
C PHE A 18 -5.69 -20.08 -5.39
N ARG A 19 -5.26 -18.88 -5.80
CA ARG A 19 -6.18 -17.88 -6.37
C ARG A 19 -6.32 -18.16 -7.86
N ASP A 20 -7.52 -18.65 -8.19
CA ASP A 20 -8.27 -18.56 -9.45
C ASP A 20 -7.45 -18.19 -10.72
N MET A 21 -7.18 -19.17 -11.57
CA MET A 21 -6.54 -18.96 -12.87
C MET A 21 -7.51 -18.24 -13.83
N GLY A 22 -7.21 -16.97 -14.14
CA GLY A 22 -7.79 -16.25 -15.28
C GLY A 22 -8.83 -15.18 -14.95
N ARG A 23 -9.12 -14.92 -13.68
CA ARG A 23 -10.11 -13.90 -13.31
C ARG A 23 -9.45 -12.52 -13.11
N LYS A 24 -10.02 -11.49 -13.76
CA LYS A 24 -9.59 -10.09 -13.62
C LYS A 24 -9.63 -9.65 -12.15
N LYS A 25 -8.56 -8.98 -11.70
CA LYS A 25 -8.50 -8.37 -10.37
C LYS A 25 -9.48 -7.20 -10.28
N SER A 26 -10.26 -7.15 -9.20
CA SER A 26 -11.22 -6.07 -8.96
C SER A 26 -10.54 -4.91 -8.24
N GLY A 27 -10.50 -3.75 -8.90
CA GLY A 27 -9.98 -2.52 -8.31
C GLY A 27 -10.78 -2.03 -7.10
N LYS A 28 -12.11 -2.19 -7.14
CA LYS A 28 -12.99 -1.95 -5.99
C LYS A 28 -12.60 -2.82 -4.80
N LYS A 29 -12.39 -4.12 -5.02
CA LYS A 29 -11.97 -5.02 -3.93
C LYS A 29 -10.64 -4.58 -3.30
N VAL A 30 -9.67 -4.16 -4.11
CA VAL A 30 -8.38 -3.64 -3.64
C VAL A 30 -8.57 -2.44 -2.70
N VAL A 31 -9.39 -1.47 -3.09
CA VAL A 31 -9.69 -0.31 -2.24
C VAL A 31 -10.41 -0.72 -0.95
N GLN A 32 -11.38 -1.62 -1.03
CA GLN A 32 -12.13 -2.09 0.14
C GLN A 32 -11.23 -2.87 1.12
N ASP A 33 -10.28 -3.65 0.62
CA ASP A 33 -9.28 -4.35 1.44
C ASP A 33 -8.40 -3.34 2.20
N PHE A 34 -7.94 -2.27 1.53
CA PHE A 34 -7.19 -1.18 2.17
C PHE A 34 -8.00 -0.46 3.25
N LYS A 35 -9.24 -0.06 2.96
CA LYS A 35 -10.12 0.61 3.94
C LYS A 35 -10.38 -0.25 5.17
N ARG A 36 -10.61 -1.57 4.97
CA ARG A 36 -10.70 -2.52 6.09
C ARG A 36 -9.41 -2.58 6.90
N ALA A 37 -8.25 -2.54 6.25
CA ALA A 37 -6.97 -2.52 6.94
C ALA A 37 -6.79 -1.26 7.79
N LEU A 38 -7.11 -0.09 7.24
CA LEU A 38 -7.09 1.17 8.00
C LEU A 38 -8.01 1.11 9.22
N GLY A 39 -9.21 0.56 9.07
CA GLY A 39 -10.15 0.36 10.19
C GLY A 39 -9.57 -0.52 11.31
N ARG A 40 -8.88 -1.61 10.96
CA ARG A 40 -8.19 -2.46 11.96
C ARG A 40 -7.07 -1.72 12.68
N ILE A 41 -6.32 -0.88 11.97
CA ILE A 41 -5.23 -0.09 12.58
C ILE A 41 -5.79 0.96 13.54
N VAL A 42 -6.90 1.62 13.17
CA VAL A 42 -7.59 2.55 14.09
C VAL A 42 -8.05 1.83 15.35
N ALA A 43 -8.74 0.70 15.21
CA ALA A 43 -9.20 -0.11 16.34
C ALA A 43 -8.03 -0.51 17.25
N PHE A 44 -6.88 -0.89 16.69
CA PHE A 44 -5.67 -1.16 17.46
C PHE A 44 -5.19 0.05 18.27
N THR A 45 -5.18 1.25 17.69
CA THR A 45 -4.76 2.45 18.42
C THR A 45 -5.74 2.85 19.52
N GLU A 46 -7.04 2.60 19.33
CA GLU A 46 -8.08 2.81 20.33
C GLU A 46 -7.95 1.83 21.50
N GLU A 47 -7.78 0.54 21.20
CA GLU A 47 -7.55 -0.53 22.19
C GLU A 47 -6.33 -0.22 23.06
N VAL A 48 -5.19 0.11 22.45
CA VAL A 48 -3.98 0.45 23.20
C VAL A 48 -4.18 1.69 24.07
N THR A 49 -4.94 2.68 23.61
CA THR A 49 -5.18 3.90 24.38
C THR A 49 -5.98 3.64 25.66
N VAL A 50 -6.90 2.68 25.65
CA VAL A 50 -7.74 2.34 26.82
C VAL A 50 -7.19 1.17 27.66
N SER A 51 -6.12 0.52 27.21
CA SER A 51 -5.53 -0.67 27.86
C SER A 51 -4.84 -0.45 29.20
N GLY A 52 -4.72 0.80 29.67
CA GLY A 52 -4.00 1.14 30.90
C GLY A 52 -2.47 1.12 30.77
N LEU A 53 -1.93 1.01 29.55
CA LEU A 53 -0.50 1.05 29.28
C LEU A 53 0.14 2.41 29.61
N GLY A 54 1.44 2.38 29.95
CA GLY A 54 2.22 3.58 30.19
C GLY A 54 2.33 4.49 28.95
N LYS A 55 2.54 5.80 29.18
CA LYS A 55 2.60 6.82 28.11
C LYS A 55 3.60 6.49 27.00
N GLN A 56 4.72 5.84 27.34
CA GLN A 56 5.75 5.44 26.39
C GLN A 56 5.30 4.26 25.52
N SER A 57 4.69 3.24 26.10
CA SER A 57 4.15 2.10 25.35
C SER A 57 3.08 2.55 24.35
N ILE A 58 2.23 3.50 24.74
CA ILE A 58 1.27 4.13 23.81
C ILE A 58 2.01 4.84 22.67
N THR A 59 3.10 5.58 22.94
CA THR A 59 3.91 6.21 21.87
C THR A 59 4.40 5.18 20.86
N TRP A 60 4.97 4.06 21.34
CA TRP A 60 5.48 3.00 20.46
C TRP A 60 4.37 2.32 19.66
N ALA A 61 3.19 2.13 20.25
CA ALA A 61 2.05 1.60 19.50
C ALA A 61 1.62 2.50 18.34
N TYR A 62 1.63 3.83 18.53
CA TYR A 62 1.36 4.77 17.44
C TYR A 62 2.47 4.78 16.37
N GLU A 63 3.72 4.48 16.71
CA GLU A 63 4.80 4.27 15.74
C GLU A 63 4.57 2.99 14.92
N ALA A 64 4.20 1.90 15.58
CA ALA A 64 3.82 0.65 14.91
C ALA A 64 2.62 0.87 13.98
N ALA A 65 1.61 1.62 14.43
CA ALA A 65 0.45 1.97 13.62
C ALA A 65 0.83 2.80 12.38
N LEU A 66 1.73 3.78 12.51
CA LEU A 66 2.26 4.54 11.36
C LEU A 66 2.96 3.65 10.34
N ILE A 67 3.83 2.75 10.80
CA ILE A 67 4.53 1.80 9.93
C ILE A 67 3.52 0.90 9.23
N ARG A 68 2.54 0.36 9.95
CA ARG A 68 1.51 -0.50 9.37
C ARG A 68 0.65 0.23 8.35
N THR A 69 0.22 1.47 8.64
CA THR A 69 -0.54 2.30 7.70
C THR A 69 0.23 2.53 6.40
N TYR A 70 1.54 2.78 6.47
CA TYR A 70 2.37 2.91 5.27
C TYR A 70 2.46 1.60 4.48
N VAL A 71 2.64 0.45 5.15
CA VAL A 71 2.67 -0.86 4.48
C VAL A 71 1.36 -1.13 3.72
N GLU A 72 0.21 -0.84 4.34
CA GLU A 72 -1.09 -1.00 3.67
C GLU A 72 -1.25 -0.01 2.50
N PHE A 73 -0.73 1.21 2.62
CA PHE A 73 -0.75 2.20 1.54
C PHE A 73 0.15 1.77 0.37
N GLU A 74 1.35 1.26 0.67
CA GLU A 74 2.27 0.70 -0.32
C GLU A 74 1.62 -0.48 -1.07
N ARG A 75 0.96 -1.38 -0.32
CA ARG A 75 0.23 -2.52 -0.89
C ARG A 75 -0.93 -2.06 -1.77
N LEU A 76 -1.72 -1.06 -1.34
CA LEU A 76 -2.78 -0.45 -2.15
C LEU A 76 -2.22 0.05 -3.50
N MET A 77 -1.11 0.78 -3.46
CA MET A 77 -0.52 1.35 -4.67
C MET A 77 -0.01 0.25 -5.61
N LEU A 78 0.68 -0.76 -5.09
CA LEU A 78 1.12 -1.93 -5.85
C LEU A 78 -0.08 -2.64 -6.47
N ASP A 79 -1.09 -2.95 -5.67
CA ASP A 79 -2.28 -3.66 -6.14
C ASP A 79 -3.04 -2.84 -7.20
N CYS A 80 -3.04 -1.51 -7.13
CA CYS A 80 -3.61 -0.66 -8.18
C CYS A 80 -2.84 -0.74 -9.50
N ILE A 81 -1.50 -0.76 -9.47
CA ILE A 81 -0.67 -0.94 -10.67
C ILE A 81 -0.89 -2.34 -11.25
N VAL A 82 -0.83 -3.38 -10.41
CA VAL A 82 -1.07 -4.78 -10.81
C VAL A 82 -2.45 -4.92 -11.45
N THR A 83 -3.49 -4.36 -10.82
CA THR A 83 -4.86 -4.40 -11.36
C THR A 83 -4.96 -3.65 -12.70
N ALA A 84 -4.25 -2.54 -12.88
CA ALA A 84 -4.24 -1.80 -14.13
C ALA A 84 -3.58 -2.62 -15.26
N ILE A 85 -2.43 -3.25 -14.99
CA ILE A 85 -1.73 -4.10 -15.96
C ILE A 85 -2.56 -5.36 -16.29
N ASN A 86 -3.14 -6.01 -15.28
CA ASN A 86 -3.98 -7.20 -15.44
C ASN A 86 -5.23 -6.92 -16.30
N ASN A 87 -5.80 -5.71 -16.17
CA ASN A 87 -7.00 -5.34 -16.91
C ASN A 87 -6.74 -4.82 -18.33
N ASP A 88 -5.57 -4.23 -18.59
CA ASP A 88 -5.19 -3.66 -19.89
C ASP A 88 -3.66 -3.72 -20.08
N THR A 89 -3.12 -4.90 -20.39
CA THR A 89 -1.67 -5.09 -20.52
C THR A 89 -1.08 -4.31 -21.70
N ASP A 90 -1.77 -4.32 -22.85
CA ASP A 90 -1.32 -3.63 -24.06
C ASP A 90 -1.31 -2.11 -23.88
N GLY A 91 -2.38 -1.53 -23.33
CA GLY A 91 -2.51 -0.10 -23.07
C GLY A 91 -1.73 0.41 -21.85
N THR A 92 -1.08 -0.49 -21.10
CA THR A 92 -0.22 -0.13 -19.95
C THR A 92 1.24 -0.44 -20.22
N ILE A 93 1.74 -1.58 -19.74
CA ILE A 93 3.15 -1.94 -19.79
C ILE A 93 3.60 -2.24 -21.23
N GLY A 94 2.72 -2.75 -22.09
CA GLY A 94 3.00 -2.96 -23.52
C GLY A 94 3.47 -1.68 -24.23
N LEU A 95 2.78 -0.55 -23.97
CA LEU A 95 3.19 0.78 -24.48
C LEU A 95 4.54 1.26 -23.92
N ARG A 96 4.98 0.76 -22.77
CA ARG A 96 6.23 1.22 -22.11
C ARG A 96 7.43 0.37 -22.51
N THR A 97 7.26 -0.93 -22.75
CA THR A 97 8.36 -1.86 -23.00
C THR A 97 8.52 -2.24 -24.47
N ASN A 98 7.54 -1.91 -25.33
CA ASN A 98 7.49 -2.38 -26.73
C ASN A 98 7.54 -3.92 -26.85
N VAL A 99 7.06 -4.61 -25.81
CA VAL A 99 6.92 -6.07 -25.77
C VAL A 99 5.44 -6.41 -25.95
N SER A 100 5.16 -7.37 -26.83
CA SER A 100 3.81 -7.93 -26.93
C SER A 100 3.60 -8.94 -25.80
N PHE A 101 2.63 -8.66 -24.94
CA PHE A 101 2.26 -9.57 -23.86
C PHE A 101 1.04 -10.40 -24.28
N PRO A 102 0.86 -11.59 -23.69
CA PRO A 102 -0.42 -12.28 -23.76
C PRO A 102 -1.56 -11.40 -23.26
N LYS A 103 -2.75 -11.55 -23.86
CA LYS A 103 -3.95 -10.79 -23.50
C LYS A 103 -4.34 -10.89 -22.02
N HIS A 104 -3.92 -11.97 -21.36
CA HIS A 104 -4.18 -12.23 -19.95
C HIS A 104 -2.88 -12.55 -19.22
N LEU A 105 -2.47 -11.64 -18.35
CA LEU A 105 -1.42 -11.89 -17.37
C LEU A 105 -2.05 -12.15 -16.01
N THR A 106 -1.55 -13.13 -15.26
CA THR A 106 -2.04 -13.35 -13.90
C THR A 106 -1.57 -12.24 -12.97
N ASP A 107 -2.23 -12.11 -11.82
CA ASP A 107 -1.86 -11.12 -10.79
C ASP A 107 -0.40 -11.27 -10.37
N GLU A 108 0.07 -12.51 -10.22
CA GLU A 108 1.44 -12.85 -9.82
C GLU A 108 2.46 -12.41 -10.87
N VAL A 109 2.14 -12.60 -12.16
CA VAL A 109 3.00 -12.14 -13.26
C VAL A 109 3.02 -10.61 -13.30
N CYS A 110 1.87 -9.95 -13.17
CA CYS A 110 1.80 -8.50 -13.09
C CYS A 110 2.55 -7.95 -11.86
N GLU A 111 2.44 -8.59 -10.70
CA GLU A 111 3.18 -8.23 -9.49
C GLU A 111 4.68 -8.40 -9.71
N TYR A 112 5.12 -9.52 -10.28
CA TYR A 112 6.53 -9.76 -10.63
C TYR A 112 7.09 -8.73 -11.62
N LEU A 113 6.30 -8.29 -12.62
CA LEU A 113 6.73 -7.23 -13.54
C LEU A 113 7.01 -5.90 -12.81
N VAL A 114 6.28 -5.62 -11.73
CA VAL A 114 6.44 -4.40 -10.94
C VAL A 114 7.60 -4.53 -9.95
N ILE A 115 7.62 -5.59 -9.13
CA ILE A 115 8.57 -5.71 -8.01
C ILE A 115 9.87 -6.44 -8.37
N LYS A 116 9.84 -7.29 -9.40
CA LYS A 116 10.94 -8.19 -9.80
C LYS A 116 11.39 -9.05 -8.62
N GLU A 117 12.66 -8.94 -8.22
CA GLU A 117 13.23 -9.64 -7.05
C GLU A 117 13.20 -8.79 -5.77
N GLY A 118 12.62 -7.58 -5.83
CA GLY A 118 12.63 -6.62 -4.73
C GLY A 118 11.26 -6.41 -4.08
N TYR A 119 11.10 -5.23 -3.50
CA TYR A 119 9.85 -4.75 -2.91
C TYR A 119 9.43 -3.43 -3.57
N PHE A 120 8.13 -3.12 -3.51
CA PHE A 120 7.61 -1.88 -4.08
C PHE A 120 7.92 -0.71 -3.13
N ASP A 121 8.85 0.17 -3.48
CA ASP A 121 9.21 1.33 -2.65
C ASP A 121 9.25 2.64 -3.44
N PHE A 122 9.00 3.75 -2.73
CA PHE A 122 9.00 5.08 -3.31
C PHE A 122 9.31 6.18 -2.30
N LYS A 123 9.90 7.27 -2.79
CA LYS A 123 10.24 8.46 -1.98
C LYS A 123 9.15 9.52 -2.10
N GLY A 124 8.19 9.50 -1.19
CA GLY A 124 7.10 10.47 -1.14
C GLY A 124 6.21 10.42 -2.39
N ARG A 125 5.33 11.42 -2.55
CA ARG A 125 4.36 11.45 -3.66
C ARG A 125 5.02 11.49 -5.04
N ASP A 126 6.05 12.30 -5.22
CA ASP A 126 6.70 12.44 -6.53
C ASP A 126 7.51 11.20 -6.90
N GLY A 127 8.12 10.53 -5.90
CA GLY A 127 8.73 9.22 -6.08
C GLY A 127 7.69 8.18 -6.51
N LEU A 128 6.50 8.19 -5.89
CA LEU A 128 5.39 7.30 -6.25
C LEU A 128 4.94 7.54 -7.70
N ILE A 129 4.76 8.79 -8.11
CA ILE A 129 4.40 9.13 -9.50
C ILE A 129 5.48 8.64 -10.47
N ARG A 130 6.77 8.85 -10.15
CA ARG A 130 7.87 8.35 -10.98
C ARG A 130 7.81 6.83 -11.12
N LYS A 131 7.58 6.13 -10.01
CA LYS A 131 7.50 4.67 -9.98
C LYS A 131 6.33 4.15 -10.82
N ILE A 132 5.15 4.77 -10.71
CA ILE A 132 3.97 4.37 -11.49
C ILE A 132 4.18 4.56 -12.99
N ARG A 133 4.86 5.63 -13.39
CA ARG A 133 5.20 5.90 -14.80
C ARG A 133 6.12 4.85 -15.42
N GLU A 134 6.82 4.03 -14.64
CA GLU A 134 7.58 2.92 -15.20
C GLU A 134 6.65 1.89 -15.87
N TYR A 135 5.38 1.82 -15.47
CA TYR A 135 4.43 0.78 -15.89
C TYR A 135 3.19 1.31 -16.59
N LEU A 136 2.72 2.51 -16.22
CA LEU A 136 1.48 3.10 -16.74
C LEU A 136 1.76 4.34 -17.60
N PRO A 137 0.95 4.62 -18.63
CA PRO A 137 1.09 5.82 -19.45
C PRO A 137 0.78 7.09 -18.65
N ASP A 138 1.35 8.23 -19.04
CA ASP A 138 1.26 9.50 -18.29
C ASP A 138 -0.17 10.02 -18.07
N ARG A 139 -1.10 9.67 -18.96
CA ARG A 139 -2.52 10.04 -18.90
C ARG A 139 -3.38 9.02 -18.13
N HIS A 140 -2.77 8.00 -17.53
CA HIS A 140 -3.52 7.00 -16.77
C HIS A 140 -4.18 7.65 -15.55
N TRP A 141 -5.46 7.34 -15.31
CA TRP A 141 -6.27 7.93 -14.23
C TRP A 141 -5.62 7.82 -12.85
N LEU A 142 -4.87 6.74 -12.59
CA LEU A 142 -4.13 6.55 -11.32
C LEU A 142 -3.14 7.69 -11.07
N ILE A 143 -2.42 8.09 -12.12
CA ILE A 143 -1.48 9.21 -12.05
C ILE A 143 -2.23 10.53 -11.85
N GLU A 144 -3.37 10.72 -12.51
CA GLU A 144 -4.20 11.92 -12.34
C GLU A 144 -4.66 12.12 -10.89
N VAL A 145 -5.14 11.04 -10.24
CA VAL A 145 -5.60 11.09 -8.84
C VAL A 145 -4.44 11.46 -7.92
N ILE A 146 -3.30 10.76 -8.01
CA ILE A 146 -2.14 11.01 -7.14
C ILE A 146 -1.57 12.42 -7.35
N ARG A 147 -1.71 12.98 -8.57
CA ARG A 147 -1.22 14.32 -8.87
C ARG A 147 -2.02 15.44 -8.19
N LYS A 148 -3.22 15.18 -7.67
CA LYS A 148 -4.03 16.20 -7.00
C LYS A 148 -3.29 16.82 -5.81
N GLN A 149 -3.31 18.15 -5.74
CA GLN A 149 -2.57 18.91 -4.72
C GLN A 149 -3.01 18.55 -3.29
N SER A 150 -4.28 18.18 -3.12
CA SER A 150 -4.83 17.69 -1.84
C SER A 150 -4.07 16.51 -1.25
N TYR A 151 -3.38 15.70 -2.06
CA TYR A 151 -2.67 14.51 -1.61
C TYR A 151 -1.17 14.69 -1.42
N VAL A 152 -0.62 15.89 -1.70
CA VAL A 152 0.80 16.18 -1.43
C VAL A 152 1.10 16.06 0.05
N GLY A 153 0.35 16.79 0.88
CA GLY A 153 0.53 16.81 2.33
C GLY A 153 0.37 15.42 2.94
N PRO A 154 -0.81 14.78 2.83
CA PRO A 154 -1.07 13.49 3.46
C PRO A 154 -0.04 12.40 3.12
N ILE A 155 0.31 12.22 1.84
CA ILE A 155 1.27 11.18 1.42
C ILE A 155 2.67 11.48 1.93
N ASN A 156 3.14 12.73 1.78
CA ASN A 156 4.49 13.08 2.24
C ASN A 156 4.61 13.04 3.76
N THR A 157 3.58 13.45 4.49
CA THR A 157 3.52 13.33 5.95
C THR A 157 3.56 11.86 6.39
N LEU A 158 2.78 10.98 5.76
CA LEU A 158 2.81 9.53 6.06
C LEU A 158 4.21 8.95 5.84
N VAL A 159 4.83 9.19 4.67
CA VAL A 159 6.17 8.68 4.34
C VAL A 159 7.22 9.20 5.32
N ALA A 160 7.19 10.50 5.61
CA ALA A 160 8.19 11.12 6.50
C ALA A 160 8.08 10.63 7.94
N LEU A 161 6.85 10.52 8.47
CA LEU A 161 6.61 10.02 9.82
C LEU A 161 6.94 8.54 9.95
N ARG A 162 6.58 7.69 8.97
CA ARG A 162 6.97 6.28 8.94
C ARG A 162 8.48 6.12 8.94
N ASN A 163 9.20 6.89 8.12
CA ASN A 163 10.66 6.81 8.07
C ASN A 163 11.31 7.28 9.37
N PHE A 164 10.69 8.21 10.08
CA PHE A 164 11.15 8.58 11.42
C PHE A 164 10.87 7.48 12.43
N ALA A 165 9.66 6.91 12.46
CA ALA A 165 9.29 5.79 13.31
C ALA A 165 10.19 4.54 13.10
N ALA A 166 10.56 4.25 11.86
CA ALA A 166 11.32 3.04 11.53
C ALA A 166 12.84 3.17 11.74
N HIS A 167 13.41 4.36 11.55
CA HIS A 167 14.88 4.54 11.55
C HIS A 167 15.41 5.37 12.72
N ASP A 168 14.57 6.19 13.36
CA ASP A 168 14.90 7.06 14.50
C ASP A 168 16.25 7.81 14.36
N SER A 169 16.54 8.30 13.15
CA SER A 169 17.80 8.98 12.82
C SER A 169 17.62 10.51 12.82
N PRO A 170 18.70 11.30 13.04
CA PRO A 170 18.64 12.76 12.91
C PRO A 170 18.17 13.23 11.53
N ARG A 171 18.42 12.45 10.47
CA ARG A 171 17.94 12.75 9.11
C ARG A 171 16.44 12.54 9.00
N SER A 172 15.92 11.38 9.43
CA SER A 172 14.49 11.07 9.34
C SER A 172 13.66 11.97 10.26
N LYS A 173 14.17 12.31 11.45
CA LYS A 173 13.59 13.30 12.36
C LYS A 173 13.41 14.68 11.71
N ARG A 174 14.45 15.20 11.04
CA ARG A 174 14.39 16.50 10.34
C ARG A 174 13.38 16.47 9.20
N ALA A 175 13.34 15.38 8.42
CA ALA A 175 12.37 15.23 7.35
C ALA A 175 10.93 15.18 7.88
N ALA A 176 10.68 14.43 8.96
CA ALA A 176 9.38 14.39 9.61
C ALA A 176 8.96 15.75 10.16
N ALA A 177 9.86 16.46 10.86
CA ALA A 177 9.61 17.79 11.40
C ALA A 177 9.23 18.80 10.30
N ALA A 178 9.95 18.79 9.17
CA ALA A 178 9.64 19.62 8.02
C ALA A 178 8.27 19.26 7.40
N ALA A 179 7.97 17.96 7.25
CA ALA A 179 6.73 17.49 6.65
C ALA A 179 5.47 17.82 7.49
N VAL A 180 5.63 18.03 8.80
CA VAL A 180 4.52 18.39 9.70
C VAL A 180 4.57 19.84 10.20
N GLY A 181 5.51 20.64 9.71
CA GLY A 181 5.68 22.03 10.13
C GLY A 181 6.05 22.20 11.61
N ALA A 182 6.71 21.22 12.23
CA ALA A 182 7.11 21.28 13.63
C ALA A 182 8.55 21.81 13.79
N SER A 183 8.77 22.74 14.72
CA SER A 183 10.11 23.22 15.09
C SER A 183 10.93 22.16 15.85
N ARG A 184 10.24 21.33 16.64
CA ARG A 184 10.82 20.21 17.38
C ARG A 184 9.87 19.02 17.36
N LEU A 185 10.44 17.83 17.19
CA LEU A 185 9.72 16.56 17.17
C LEU A 185 10.45 15.59 18.09
N SER A 186 9.80 15.07 19.14
CA SER A 186 10.45 14.08 20.02
C SER A 186 10.56 12.73 19.31
N SER A 187 9.42 12.15 18.93
CA SER A 187 9.29 10.94 18.12
C SER A 187 8.08 11.08 17.19
N ALA A 188 7.95 10.18 16.19
CA ALA A 188 6.80 10.17 15.29
C ALA A 188 5.51 9.82 16.04
N GLY A 189 5.57 8.82 16.94
CA GLY A 189 4.44 8.37 17.76
C GLY A 189 3.95 9.46 18.70
N ALA A 190 4.88 10.18 19.33
CA ALA A 190 4.55 11.24 20.28
C ALA A 190 3.82 12.41 19.60
N TRP A 191 4.13 12.68 18.33
CA TRP A 191 3.45 13.70 17.55
C TRP A 191 2.09 13.23 17.05
N ILE A 192 2.01 12.03 16.45
CA ILE A 192 0.82 11.56 15.74
C ILE A 192 -0.33 11.20 16.69
N LYS A 193 -0.03 10.78 17.93
CA LYS A 193 -1.04 10.40 18.93
C LYS A 193 -1.85 11.58 19.50
N CYS A 194 -1.39 12.81 19.28
CA CYS A 194 -1.99 14.01 19.86
C CYS A 194 -2.96 14.70 18.89
N ASN A 195 -3.89 15.50 19.42
CA ASN A 195 -4.74 16.43 18.65
C ASN A 195 -5.46 15.80 17.45
N GLN A 196 -5.93 14.56 17.57
CA GLN A 196 -6.66 13.84 16.50
C GLN A 196 -5.85 13.67 15.20
N ARG A 197 -4.52 13.81 15.23
CA ARG A 197 -3.68 13.76 14.02
C ARG A 197 -3.70 12.40 13.34
N PHE A 198 -3.66 11.30 14.11
CA PHE A 198 -3.77 9.96 13.54
C PHE A 198 -5.13 9.71 12.84
N PRO A 199 -6.29 9.93 13.49
CA PRO A 199 -7.59 9.83 12.80
C PRO A 199 -7.72 10.72 11.56
N LEU A 200 -7.18 11.95 11.59
CA LEU A 200 -7.19 12.83 10.42
C LEU A 200 -6.36 12.27 9.26
N MET A 201 -5.18 11.71 9.52
CA MET A 201 -4.39 11.04 8.50
C MET A 201 -5.16 9.86 7.88
N ILE A 202 -5.79 9.02 8.71
CA ILE A 202 -6.58 7.88 8.24
C ILE A 202 -7.76 8.35 7.39
N LYS A 203 -8.43 9.43 7.78
CA LYS A 203 -9.52 10.04 7.00
C LYS A 203 -9.04 10.50 5.62
N GLU A 204 -7.91 11.20 5.53
CA GLU A 204 -7.36 11.65 4.25
C GLU A 204 -6.94 10.49 3.35
N LEU A 205 -6.36 9.43 3.92
CA LEU A 205 -6.02 8.21 3.17
C LEU A 205 -7.27 7.44 2.71
N THR A 206 -8.32 7.42 3.52
CA THR A 206 -9.62 6.83 3.15
C THR A 206 -10.25 7.61 2.00
N ARG A 207 -10.25 8.94 2.07
CA ARG A 207 -10.72 9.80 0.98
C ARG A 207 -9.92 9.59 -0.31
N PHE A 208 -8.59 9.44 -0.20
CA PHE A 208 -7.75 9.07 -1.35
C PHE A 208 -8.21 7.74 -1.95
N ALA A 209 -8.45 6.73 -1.12
CA ALA A 209 -8.93 5.43 -1.57
C ALA A 209 -10.31 5.52 -2.24
N ASP A 210 -11.25 6.29 -1.68
CA ASP A 210 -12.57 6.53 -2.27
C ASP A 210 -12.48 7.18 -3.67
N GLU A 211 -11.55 8.12 -3.85
CA GLU A 211 -11.30 8.72 -5.17
C GLU A 211 -10.68 7.73 -6.16
N LEU A 212 -9.85 6.78 -5.71
CA LEU A 212 -9.39 5.67 -6.55
C LEU A 212 -10.56 4.76 -6.93
N GLU A 213 -11.41 4.40 -5.97
CA GLU A 213 -12.59 3.55 -6.18
C GLU A 213 -13.52 4.13 -7.26
N GLY A 214 -13.79 5.44 -7.20
CA GLY A 214 -14.64 6.13 -8.16
C GLY A 214 -14.06 6.27 -9.58
N ARG A 215 -12.76 5.97 -9.77
CA ARG A 215 -12.08 6.02 -11.08
C ARG A 215 -11.89 4.64 -11.72
N TRP A 216 -12.17 3.56 -11.01
CA TRP A 216 -12.11 2.23 -11.61
C TRP A 216 -13.21 2.07 -12.66
N PRO A 217 -12.86 1.74 -13.92
CA PRO A 217 -13.85 1.59 -14.97
C PRO A 217 -14.80 0.39 -14.77
N TYR A 218 -14.50 -0.53 -13.83
CA TYR A 218 -15.28 -1.74 -13.52
C TYR A 218 -15.25 -2.07 -12.01
#